data_AF-A0A7S4C053-F1
#
_entry.id   AF-A0A7S4C053-F1
#
_cell.length_a   1.000
_cell.length_b   1.000
_cell.length_c   1.000
_cell.angle_alpha   90.00
_cell.angle_beta   90.00
_cell.angle_gamma   90.00
#
_symmetry.space_group_name_H-M   'P 1'
#
loop_
_entity.id
_entity.type
_entity.pdbx_description
1 polymer ?
#
loop_
_entity_poly.entity_id
_entity_poly.type
_entity_poly.pdbx_seq_one_letter_code
_entity_poly.pdbx_strand_id
1 'polypeptide(L)'
;MILTAINWIAFACYLEWGLAHLLACGLVCVPAARDDPGAVLSTYLKGASDKEREHLRDHPFPRHTNRILLQHGYNIGVAGAWSLMLCYFVLAPVRNTWLLGLLPWTFDIGYFLSVGVPELGDTASEAQSYIITTALFLTAFVVRDAYDVTFVELALTMAVPGLLPVAALANKVYKMVQRKSSNML
;
A
#
# COMPACT_ATOMS: atom_id res chain seq x y z
N MET A 1 -30.37 2.95 6.62
CA MET A 1 -29.17 2.18 7.04
C MET A 1 -28.56 2.87 8.25
N ILE A 2 -28.30 2.13 9.32
CA ILE A 2 -27.65 2.66 10.53
C ILE A 2 -26.14 2.45 10.35
N LEU A 3 -25.35 3.52 10.48
CA LEU A 3 -23.90 3.43 10.45
C LEU A 3 -23.39 2.75 11.72
N THR A 4 -22.51 1.76 11.56
CA THR A 4 -21.90 1.04 12.68
C THR A 4 -20.47 1.51 12.92
N ALA A 5 -19.84 1.02 13.99
CA ALA A 5 -18.42 1.25 14.24
C ALA A 5 -17.54 0.72 13.08
N ILE A 6 -17.96 -0.36 12.41
CA ILE A 6 -17.22 -0.95 11.27
C ILE A 6 -17.12 0.07 10.12
N ASN A 7 -18.20 0.78 9.80
CA ASN A 7 -18.20 1.81 8.77
C ASN A 7 -17.17 2.91 9.08
N TRP A 8 -17.14 3.39 10.32
CA TRP A 8 -16.25 4.47 10.74
C TRP A 8 -14.77 4.05 10.79
N ILE A 9 -14.49 2.81 11.20
CA ILE A 9 -13.11 2.29 11.18
C ILE A 9 -12.65 2.11 9.74
N ALA A 10 -13.48 1.53 8.86
CA ALA A 10 -13.16 1.42 7.43
C ALA A 10 -12.92 2.80 6.80
N PHE A 11 -13.78 3.77 7.12
CA PHE A 11 -13.64 5.16 6.69
C PHE A 11 -12.29 5.74 7.12
N ALA A 12 -11.92 5.59 8.40
CA ALA A 12 -10.67 6.12 8.94
C ALA A 12 -9.45 5.50 8.26
N CYS A 13 -9.47 4.18 8.01
CA CYS A 13 -8.39 3.51 7.29
C CYS A 13 -8.26 3.99 5.84
N TYR A 14 -9.36 4.12 5.09
CA TYR A 14 -9.31 4.66 3.72
C TYR A 14 -8.87 6.13 3.69
N LEU A 15 -9.27 6.92 4.69
CA LEU A 15 -8.90 8.32 4.80
C LEU A 15 -7.40 8.48 5.07
N GLU A 16 -6.88 7.79 6.09
CA GLU A 16 -5.47 7.84 6.47
C GLU A 16 -4.57 7.37 5.32
N TRP A 17 -4.86 6.20 4.73
CA TRP A 17 -4.09 5.67 3.62
C TRP A 17 -4.16 6.60 2.40
N GLY A 18 -5.34 7.15 2.10
CA GLY A 18 -5.54 8.08 1.00
C GLY A 18 -4.74 9.37 1.15
N LEU A 19 -4.75 9.98 2.33
CA LEU A 19 -3.98 11.20 2.63
C LEU A 19 -2.46 10.93 2.59
N ALA A 20 -2.01 9.80 3.13
CA ALA A 20 -0.61 9.40 3.08
C ALA A 20 -0.12 9.25 1.62
N HIS A 21 -0.93 8.67 0.74
CA HIS A 21 -0.58 8.48 -0.66
C HIS A 21 -0.63 9.78 -1.47
N LEU A 22 -1.56 10.69 -1.18
CA LEU A 22 -1.52 12.04 -1.78
C LEU A 22 -0.26 12.81 -1.38
N LEU A 23 0.19 12.68 -0.12
CA LEU A 23 1.46 13.27 0.30
C LEU A 23 2.64 12.61 -0.42
N ALA A 24 2.67 11.27 -0.48
CA ALA A 24 3.72 10.51 -1.17
C ALA A 24 3.81 10.87 -2.66
N CYS A 25 2.68 11.12 -3.34
CA CYS A 25 2.65 11.64 -4.71
C CYS A 25 3.47 12.93 -4.83
N GLY A 26 3.28 13.88 -3.92
CA GLY A 26 4.07 15.12 -3.89
C GLY A 26 5.57 14.85 -3.67
N LEU A 27 5.90 13.96 -2.72
CA LEU A 27 7.28 13.61 -2.40
C LEU A 27 8.01 12.91 -3.55
N VAL A 28 7.31 12.20 -4.43
CA VAL A 28 7.89 11.62 -5.66
C VAL A 28 7.96 12.65 -6.78
N CYS A 29 6.82 13.29 -7.07
CA CYS A 29 6.69 14.11 -8.27
C CYS A 29 7.56 15.36 -8.22
N VAL A 30 7.75 15.98 -7.05
CA VAL A 30 8.55 17.21 -6.91
C VAL A 30 10.03 16.98 -7.30
N PRO A 31 10.78 16.05 -6.69
CA PRO A 31 12.15 15.76 -7.10
C PRO A 31 12.24 15.14 -8.50
N ALA A 32 11.30 14.27 -8.89
CA ALA A 32 11.29 13.70 -10.24
C ALA A 32 11.10 14.79 -11.33
N ALA A 33 10.27 15.81 -11.07
CA ALA A 33 10.10 16.95 -11.98
C ALA A 33 11.37 17.80 -12.13
N ARG A 34 12.31 17.71 -11.18
CA ARG A 34 13.62 18.38 -11.21
C ARG A 34 14.73 17.52 -11.83
N ASP A 35 14.37 16.37 -12.42
CA ASP A 35 15.31 15.39 -12.98
C ASP A 35 16.29 14.83 -11.93
N ASP A 36 15.82 14.67 -10.69
CA ASP A 36 16.59 14.12 -9.56
C ASP A 36 16.04 12.76 -9.10
N PRO A 37 16.31 11.68 -9.87
CA PRO A 37 15.89 10.32 -9.51
C PRO A 37 16.61 9.78 -8.26
N GLY A 38 17.83 10.25 -7.97
CA GLY A 38 18.59 9.84 -6.79
C GLY A 38 17.92 10.28 -5.49
N ALA A 39 17.39 11.51 -5.44
CA ALA A 39 16.62 12.00 -4.30
C ALA A 39 15.32 11.21 -4.07
N VAL A 40 14.63 10.81 -5.14
CA VAL A 40 13.42 9.98 -5.05
C VAL A 40 13.76 8.61 -4.44
N LEU A 41 14.72 7.90 -5.04
CA LEU A 41 15.03 6.52 -4.65
C LEU A 41 15.62 6.42 -3.24
N SER A 42 16.51 7.35 -2.87
CA SER A 42 17.08 7.40 -1.51
C SER A 42 16.04 7.70 -0.42
N THR A 43 14.97 8.43 -0.75
CA THR A 43 13.85 8.70 0.18
C THR A 43 12.92 7.50 0.33
N TYR A 44 12.75 6.70 -0.72
CA TYR A 44 11.86 5.53 -0.74
C TYR A 44 12.49 4.29 -0.11
N LEU A 45 13.78 4.05 -0.37
CA LEU A 45 14.46 2.82 0.03
C LEU A 45 15.07 2.96 1.42
N LYS A 46 14.26 3.36 2.41
CA LYS A 46 14.76 3.62 3.77
C LYS A 46 15.23 2.38 4.52
N GLY A 47 14.80 1.20 4.09
CA GLY A 47 15.31 -0.09 4.58
C GLY A 47 16.66 -0.47 3.97
N ALA A 48 17.09 0.20 2.90
CA ALA A 48 18.44 0.01 2.34
C ALA A 48 19.51 0.61 3.27
N SER A 49 20.74 0.09 3.14
CA SER A 49 21.88 0.59 3.93
C SER A 49 22.19 2.06 3.62
N ASP A 50 22.76 2.79 4.59
CA ASP A 50 23.19 4.19 4.39
C ASP A 50 24.07 4.36 3.16
N LYS A 51 25.03 3.45 2.98
CA LYS A 51 25.95 3.43 1.84
C LYS A 51 25.23 3.24 0.50
N GLU A 52 24.20 2.39 0.46
CA GLU A 52 23.41 2.17 -0.74
C GLU A 52 22.54 3.39 -1.08
N ARG A 53 21.95 4.03 -0.07
CA ARG A 53 21.17 5.25 -0.26
C ARG A 53 22.03 6.43 -0.72
N GLU A 54 23.23 6.57 -0.16
CA GLU A 54 24.23 7.55 -0.59
C GLU A 54 24.68 7.27 -2.03
N HIS A 55 24.98 6.00 -2.35
CA HIS A 55 25.31 5.60 -3.71
C HIS A 55 24.20 5.95 -4.70
N LEU A 56 22.94 5.66 -4.38
CA LEU A 56 21.79 5.98 -5.22
C LEU A 56 21.60 7.49 -5.39
N ARG A 57 21.88 8.27 -4.36
CA ARG A 57 21.77 9.73 -4.42
C ARG A 57 22.76 10.34 -5.41
N ASP A 58 24.00 9.84 -5.41
CA ASP A 58 25.08 10.36 -6.24
C ASP A 58 25.21 9.63 -7.59
N HIS A 59 24.37 8.61 -7.83
CA HIS A 59 24.44 7.81 -9.04
C HIS A 59 24.03 8.61 -10.29
N PRO A 60 24.84 8.59 -11.36
CA PRO A 60 24.45 9.22 -12.62
C PRO A 60 23.40 8.36 -13.35
N PHE A 61 22.14 8.76 -13.26
CA PHE A 61 21.06 8.06 -13.99
C PHE A 61 21.01 8.48 -15.47
N PRO A 62 20.58 7.58 -16.37
CA PRO A 62 20.30 7.94 -17.75
C PRO A 62 19.27 9.08 -17.84
N ARG A 63 19.43 9.95 -18.85
CA ARG A 63 18.50 11.05 -19.10
C ARG A 63 17.07 10.51 -19.22
N HIS A 64 16.12 11.22 -18.62
CA HIS A 64 14.70 10.88 -18.64
C HIS A 64 14.26 9.68 -17.78
N THR A 65 15.14 9.11 -16.96
CA THR A 65 14.75 8.13 -15.92
C THR A 65 13.64 8.68 -15.02
N ASN A 66 13.65 10.00 -14.79
CA ASN A 66 12.67 10.71 -14.00
C ASN A 66 11.21 10.58 -14.51
N ARG A 67 10.99 10.28 -15.80
CA ARG A 67 9.64 10.12 -16.36
C ARG A 67 8.89 8.94 -15.75
N ILE A 68 9.58 7.83 -15.49
CA ILE A 68 9.00 6.65 -14.85
C ILE A 68 8.65 6.98 -13.40
N LEU A 69 9.50 7.74 -12.71
CA LEU A 69 9.24 8.19 -11.34
C LEU A 69 8.06 9.15 -11.28
N LEU A 70 7.94 10.08 -12.23
CA LEU A 70 6.75 10.94 -12.35
C LEU A 70 5.48 10.11 -12.56
N GLN A 71 5.50 9.14 -13.48
CA GLN A 71 4.38 8.24 -13.70
C GLN A 71 4.02 7.47 -12.42
N HIS A 72 5.02 6.95 -11.70
CA HIS A 72 4.81 6.27 -10.43
C HIS A 72 4.19 7.19 -9.37
N GLY A 73 4.68 8.43 -9.24
CA GLY A 73 4.12 9.43 -8.35
C GLY A 73 2.65 9.73 -8.67
N TYR A 74 2.30 9.91 -9.95
CA TYR A 74 0.90 10.08 -10.36
C TYR A 74 0.05 8.84 -10.04
N ASN A 75 0.56 7.64 -10.28
CA ASN A 75 -0.14 6.41 -9.93
C ASN A 75 -0.45 6.33 -8.43
N ILE A 76 0.51 6.68 -7.58
CA ILE A 76 0.32 6.82 -6.12
C ILE A 76 -0.77 7.84 -5.82
N GLY A 77 -0.74 9.01 -6.46
CA GLY A 77 -1.73 10.07 -6.26
C GLY A 77 -3.15 9.63 -6.66
N VAL A 78 -3.28 8.92 -7.79
CA VAL A 78 -4.56 8.34 -8.25
C VAL A 78 -5.08 7.31 -7.26
N ALA A 79 -4.21 6.43 -6.75
CA ALA A 79 -4.59 5.45 -5.73
C ALA A 79 -5.08 6.15 -4.46
N GLY A 80 -4.36 7.19 -4.00
CA GLY A 80 -4.74 8.00 -2.84
C GLY A 80 -6.11 8.68 -3.03
N ALA A 81 -6.33 9.34 -4.16
CA ALA A 81 -7.61 9.96 -4.49
C ALA A 81 -8.76 8.95 -4.56
N TRP A 82 -8.50 7.76 -5.12
CA TRP A 82 -9.48 6.68 -5.15
C TRP A 82 -9.83 6.17 -3.75
N SER A 83 -8.83 6.06 -2.87
CA SER A 83 -9.05 5.71 -1.45
C SER A 83 -9.95 6.73 -0.75
N LEU A 84 -9.75 8.03 -1.00
CA LEU A 84 -10.64 9.07 -0.45
C LEU A 84 -12.08 8.98 -0.99
N MET A 85 -12.26 8.58 -2.24
CA MET A 85 -13.59 8.32 -2.79
C MET A 85 -14.27 7.13 -2.06
N LEU A 86 -13.51 6.12 -1.65
CA LEU A 86 -14.04 4.98 -0.89
C LEU A 86 -14.53 5.36 0.51
N CYS A 87 -14.02 6.44 1.10
CA CYS A 87 -14.59 7.01 2.33
C CYS A 87 -16.09 7.29 2.19
N TYR A 88 -16.54 7.82 1.04
CA TYR A 88 -17.96 7.99 0.78
C TYR A 88 -18.68 6.64 0.65
N PHE A 89 -18.12 5.72 -0.14
CA PHE A 89 -18.76 4.43 -0.39
C PHE A 89 -18.84 3.53 0.85
N VAL A 90 -17.95 3.62 1.83
CA VAL A 90 -18.15 2.85 3.08
C VAL A 90 -19.23 3.43 3.99
N LEU A 91 -19.58 4.71 3.81
CA LEU A 91 -20.70 5.36 4.53
C LEU A 91 -22.03 5.25 3.77
N ALA A 92 -21.96 5.15 2.44
CA ALA A 92 -23.11 4.96 1.55
C ALA A 92 -22.80 3.81 0.57
N PRO A 93 -22.79 2.55 1.04
CA PRO A 93 -22.31 1.43 0.26
C PRO A 93 -23.26 1.11 -0.88
N VAL A 94 -22.67 0.91 -2.05
CA VAL A 94 -23.25 0.18 -3.16
C VAL A 94 -22.83 -1.28 -3.10
N ARG A 95 -23.54 -2.18 -3.78
CA ARG A 95 -23.26 -3.62 -3.75
C ARG A 95 -21.80 -3.99 -4.08
N ASN A 96 -21.17 -3.18 -4.93
CA ASN A 96 -19.80 -3.37 -5.42
C ASN A 96 -18.74 -2.58 -4.65
N THR A 97 -19.06 -1.99 -3.49
CA THR A 97 -18.11 -1.14 -2.72
C THR A 97 -16.81 -1.88 -2.42
N TRP A 98 -16.88 -3.16 -2.08
CA TRP A 98 -15.69 -3.99 -1.85
C TRP A 98 -14.82 -4.12 -3.10
N LEU A 99 -15.43 -4.31 -4.28
CA LEU A 99 -14.69 -4.37 -5.55
C LEU A 99 -14.03 -3.04 -5.89
N LEU A 100 -14.69 -1.91 -5.59
CA LEU A 100 -14.06 -0.59 -5.73
C LEU A 100 -12.85 -0.45 -4.79
N GLY A 101 -12.91 -1.09 -3.62
CA GLY A 101 -11.83 -1.18 -2.64
C GLY A 101 -10.62 -2.01 -3.06
N LEU A 102 -10.76 -2.88 -4.07
CA LEU A 102 -9.64 -3.67 -4.56
C LEU A 102 -8.56 -2.82 -5.22
N LEU A 103 -8.92 -1.73 -5.90
CA LEU A 103 -7.95 -0.92 -6.63
C LEU A 103 -6.81 -0.44 -5.71
N PRO A 104 -7.04 0.33 -4.64
CA PRO A 104 -5.96 0.77 -3.75
C PRO A 104 -5.22 -0.40 -3.09
N TRP A 105 -5.91 -1.48 -2.74
CA TRP A 105 -5.28 -2.68 -2.19
C TRP A 105 -4.30 -3.35 -3.17
N THR A 106 -4.63 -3.39 -4.47
CA THR A 106 -3.71 -3.94 -5.49
C THR A 106 -2.46 -3.09 -5.72
N PHE A 107 -2.54 -1.77 -5.53
CA PHE A 107 -1.34 -0.92 -5.52
C PHE A 107 -0.36 -1.34 -4.41
N ASP A 108 -0.90 -1.72 -3.25
CA ASP A 108 -0.11 -2.17 -2.11
C ASP A 108 0.50 -3.57 -2.32
N ILE A 109 -0.12 -4.45 -3.12
CA ILE A 109 0.55 -5.68 -3.57
C ILE A 109 1.80 -5.36 -4.38
N GLY A 110 1.69 -4.41 -5.32
CA GLY A 110 2.84 -3.98 -6.13
C GLY A 110 3.96 -3.41 -5.27
N TYR A 111 3.61 -2.61 -4.26
CA TYR A 111 4.55 -2.11 -3.27
C TYR A 111 5.19 -3.25 -2.46
N PHE A 112 4.39 -4.16 -1.93
CA PHE A 112 4.88 -5.30 -1.15
C PHE A 112 5.87 -6.15 -1.95
N LEU A 113 5.58 -6.47 -3.21
CA LEU A 113 6.47 -7.26 -4.06
C LEU A 113 7.79 -6.53 -4.39
N SER A 114 7.76 -5.21 -4.58
CA SER A 114 8.92 -4.43 -5.02
C SER A 114 9.78 -3.91 -3.86
N VAL A 115 9.19 -3.66 -2.69
CA VAL A 115 9.84 -3.01 -1.54
C VAL A 115 9.76 -3.88 -0.28
N GLY A 116 8.60 -4.49 0.00
CA GLY A 116 8.39 -5.32 1.19
C GLY A 116 9.15 -6.65 1.17
N VAL A 117 9.07 -7.41 0.08
CA VAL A 117 9.78 -8.69 -0.11
C VAL A 117 11.31 -8.52 0.04
N PRO A 118 11.96 -7.51 -0.58
CA PRO A 118 13.38 -7.27 -0.38
C PRO A 118 13.73 -6.51 0.92
N GLU A 119 12.75 -6.15 1.77
CA GLU A 119 12.94 -5.39 3.02
C GLU A 119 13.58 -4.00 2.83
N LEU A 120 13.18 -3.29 1.77
CA LEU A 120 13.72 -1.96 1.42
C LEU A 120 12.89 -0.79 1.97
N GLY A 121 11.73 -1.05 2.56
CA GLY A 121 10.85 -0.04 3.14
C GLY A 121 11.17 0.27 4.61
N ASP A 122 10.56 1.34 5.15
CA ASP A 122 10.53 1.58 6.60
C ASP A 122 9.25 1.02 7.25
N THR A 123 9.23 0.91 8.57
CA THR A 123 8.07 0.38 9.31
C THR A 123 6.78 1.17 9.04
N ALA A 124 6.90 2.48 8.82
CA ALA A 124 5.75 3.32 8.50
C ALA A 124 5.13 2.95 7.15
N SER A 125 5.97 2.67 6.15
CA SER A 125 5.52 2.21 4.84
C SER A 125 4.93 0.81 4.88
N GLU A 126 5.46 -0.11 5.70
CA GLU A 126 4.86 -1.43 5.91
C GLU A 126 3.47 -1.34 6.57
N ALA A 127 3.29 -0.37 7.48
CA ALA A 127 2.02 -0.16 8.16
C ALA A 127 0.87 0.16 7.19
N GLN A 128 1.16 0.87 6.09
CA GLN A 128 0.16 1.24 5.08
C GLN A 128 -0.53 0.02 4.45
N SER A 129 0.23 -1.05 4.17
CA SER A 129 -0.30 -2.30 3.63
C SER A 129 -1.28 -2.98 4.57
N TYR A 130 -1.06 -2.88 5.89
CA TYR A 130 -2.00 -3.39 6.88
C TYR A 130 -3.26 -2.52 6.96
N ILE A 131 -3.10 -1.19 6.90
CA ILE A 131 -4.24 -0.26 7.00
C ILE A 131 -5.21 -0.45 5.85
N ILE A 132 -4.74 -0.51 4.60
CA ILE A 132 -5.63 -0.73 3.45
C ILE A 132 -6.24 -2.14 3.45
N THR A 133 -5.49 -3.14 3.92
CA THR A 133 -6.01 -4.51 4.09
C THR A 133 -7.14 -4.53 5.12
N THR A 134 -6.98 -3.85 6.25
CA THR A 134 -8.03 -3.70 7.26
C THR A 134 -9.24 -2.97 6.69
N ALA A 135 -9.04 -1.87 5.94
CA ALA A 135 -10.13 -1.14 5.29
C ALA A 135 -10.96 -2.06 4.38
N LEU A 136 -10.29 -2.83 3.52
CA LEU A 136 -10.95 -3.73 2.57
C LEU A 136 -11.66 -4.90 3.28
N PHE A 137 -11.07 -5.42 4.35
CA PHE A 137 -11.66 -6.48 5.18
C PHE A 137 -12.95 -5.98 5.88
N LEU A 138 -12.91 -4.79 6.47
CA LEU A 138 -14.10 -4.19 7.10
C LEU A 138 -15.16 -3.82 6.07
N THR A 139 -14.76 -3.44 4.86
CA THR A 139 -15.68 -3.17 3.75
C THR A 139 -16.50 -4.40 3.36
N ALA A 140 -15.96 -5.62 3.50
CA ALA A 140 -16.72 -6.84 3.27
C ALA A 140 -17.91 -6.96 4.25
N PHE A 141 -17.70 -6.62 5.52
CA PHE A 141 -18.77 -6.56 6.52
C PHE A 141 -19.76 -5.42 6.24
N VAL A 142 -19.28 -4.24 5.85
CA VAL A 142 -20.15 -3.11 5.47
C VAL A 142 -21.10 -3.50 4.33
N VAL A 143 -20.59 -4.18 3.29
CA VAL A 143 -21.44 -4.64 2.17
C VAL A 143 -22.41 -5.72 2.62
N ARG A 144 -21.98 -6.65 3.48
CA ARG A 144 -22.84 -7.70 4.05
C ARG A 144 -23.98 -7.13 4.90
N ASP A 145 -23.72 -6.10 5.70
CA ASP A 145 -24.74 -5.50 6.56
C ASP A 145 -25.77 -4.70 5.74
N ALA A 146 -25.39 -4.22 4.56
CA ALA A 146 -26.23 -3.40 3.69
C ALA A 146 -26.99 -4.20 2.61
N TYR A 147 -26.51 -5.39 2.25
CA TYR A 147 -27.02 -6.18 1.12
C TYR A 147 -27.05 -7.69 1.42
N ASP A 148 -27.86 -8.43 0.67
CA ASP A 148 -27.84 -9.89 0.72
C ASP A 148 -26.54 -10.44 0.13
N VAL A 149 -25.64 -10.86 1.02
CA VAL A 149 -24.31 -11.41 0.71
C VAL A 149 -24.26 -12.84 1.24
N THR A 150 -23.97 -13.77 0.33
CA THR A 150 -23.86 -15.19 0.72
C THR A 150 -22.63 -15.43 1.60
N PHE A 151 -22.66 -16.50 2.38
CA PHE A 151 -21.49 -16.88 3.19
C PHE A 151 -20.23 -17.11 2.34
N VAL A 152 -20.37 -17.72 1.15
CA VAL A 152 -19.24 -17.96 0.24
C VAL A 152 -18.64 -16.65 -0.23
N GLU A 153 -19.48 -15.69 -0.60
CA GLU A 153 -19.02 -14.37 -1.04
C GLU A 153 -18.31 -13.62 0.09
N LEU A 154 -18.87 -13.64 1.31
CA LEU A 154 -18.21 -13.06 2.47
C LEU A 154 -16.85 -13.72 2.74
N ALA A 155 -16.77 -15.05 2.69
CA ALA A 155 -15.54 -15.80 2.91
C ALA A 155 -14.46 -15.42 1.88
N LEU A 156 -14.83 -15.30 0.59
CA LEU A 156 -13.92 -14.89 -0.47
C LEU A 156 -13.44 -13.44 -0.29
N THR A 157 -14.37 -12.52 0.00
CA THR A 157 -14.05 -11.10 0.18
C THR A 157 -13.22 -10.82 1.43
N MET A 158 -13.21 -11.73 2.40
CA MET A 158 -12.30 -11.72 3.55
C MET A 158 -10.97 -12.43 3.27
N ALA A 159 -10.98 -13.55 2.55
CA ALA A 159 -9.80 -14.36 2.29
C ALA A 159 -8.78 -13.62 1.39
N VAL A 160 -9.26 -12.94 0.34
CA VAL A 160 -8.42 -12.21 -0.62
C VAL A 160 -7.50 -11.18 0.07
N PRO A 161 -8.02 -10.20 0.84
CA PRO A 161 -7.18 -9.26 1.58
C PRO A 161 -6.27 -9.96 2.59
N GLY A 162 -6.72 -11.07 3.19
CA GLY A 162 -5.93 -11.87 4.13
C GLY A 162 -4.66 -12.50 3.55
N LEU A 163 -4.56 -12.65 2.22
CA LEU A 163 -3.37 -13.22 1.58
C LEU A 163 -2.13 -12.35 1.77
N LEU A 164 -2.28 -11.01 1.79
CA LEU A 164 -1.14 -10.09 1.86
C LEU A 164 -0.45 -10.13 3.24
N PRO A 165 -1.15 -10.03 4.39
CA PRO A 165 -0.53 -10.22 5.70
C PRO A 165 0.11 -11.60 5.88
N VAL A 166 -0.51 -12.66 5.35
CA VAL A 166 0.05 -14.02 5.40
C VAL A 166 1.35 -14.11 4.60
N ALA A 167 1.39 -13.54 3.39
CA ALA A 167 2.60 -13.47 2.57
C ALA A 167 3.70 -12.64 3.26
N ALA A 168 3.34 -11.50 3.88
CA ALA A 168 4.26 -10.67 4.64
C ALA A 168 4.88 -11.43 5.82
N LEU A 169 4.06 -12.15 6.59
CA LEU A 169 4.53 -12.97 7.71
C LEU A 169 5.46 -14.09 7.22
N ALA A 170 5.08 -14.81 6.17
CA ALA A 170 5.89 -15.87 5.58
C ALA A 170 7.26 -15.34 5.11
N ASN A 171 7.29 -14.17 4.47
CA ASN A 171 8.54 -13.53 4.05
C ASN A 171 9.44 -13.20 5.25
N LYS A 172 8.89 -12.61 6.32
CA LYS A 172 9.65 -12.31 7.54
C LYS A 172 10.22 -13.57 8.18
N VAL A 173 9.44 -14.64 8.28
CA VAL A 173 9.92 -15.94 8.80
C VAL A 173 11.06 -16.49 7.95
N TYR A 174 10.90 -16.48 6.63
CA TYR A 174 11.93 -16.95 5.69
C TYR A 174 13.26 -16.19 5.86
N LYS A 175 13.20 -14.85 5.93
CA LYS A 175 14.39 -13.99 6.10
C LYS A 175 15.07 -14.21 7.45
N MET A 176 14.30 -14.40 8.53
CA MET A 176 14.86 -14.75 9.84
C MET A 176 15.64 -16.06 9.81
N VAL A 177 15.10 -17.09 9.14
CA VAL A 177 15.79 -18.38 8.98
C VAL A 177 17.09 -18.20 8.18
N GLN A 178 17.05 -17.48 7.06
CA GLN A 178 18.25 -17.25 6.23
C GLN A 178 19.37 -16.51 6.98
N ARG A 179 19.05 -15.44 7.72
CA ARG A 179 20.05 -14.68 8.50
C ARG A 179 20.72 -15.52 9.58
N LYS A 180 19.97 -16.45 10.19
CA LYS A 180 20.54 -17.37 11.18
C LYS A 180 21.56 -18.32 10.53
N SER A 181 21.28 -18.81 9.33
CA SER A 181 22.18 -19.68 8.57
C SER A 181 23.47 -18.97 8.13
N SER A 182 23.41 -17.70 7.73
CA SER A 182 24.60 -16.95 7.30
C SER A 182 25.56 -16.60 8.45
N ASN A 183 25.06 -16.49 9.69
CA ASN A 183 25.88 -16.15 10.86
C ASN A 183 26.54 -17.38 11.53
N MET A 184 26.28 -18.59 11.03
CA MET A 184 26.88 -19.84 11.52
C MET A 184 28.06 -20.33 10.64
N LEU A 185 28.39 -19.59 9.57
CA LEU A 185 29.53 -19.81 8.68
C LEU A 185 30.56 -18.70 8.89
#